data_AF-A0A1R3RMS7-F1
#
_entry.id   AF-A0A1R3RMS7-F1
#
_cell.length_a   1.000
_cell.length_b   1.000
_cell.length_c   1.000
_cell.angle_alpha   90.00
_cell.angle_beta   90.00
_cell.angle_gamma   90.00
#
_symmetry.space_group_name_H-M   'P 1'
#
loop_
_entity.id
_entity.type
_entity.pdbx_description
1 polymer ?
#
loop_
_entity_poly.entity_id
_entity_poly.type
_entity_poly.pdbx_seq_one_letter_code
_entity_poly.pdbx_strand_id
1 'polypeptide(L)'
;MPAASQPFAPSESPAPPSEQYNYGTAIDPSLDVNNSSNMASIQHAVEGGLQPTVNPAMTSTSGTPSEPTNIRLKQVHISDLLALRGIPPPPPHPITSLPPNRLEEIQAVFLATYAPAIDKFFETRWFQEKALPHLLANAQLMAEYSALIDAFNDPNLADPNVLARLESFEASVVWSSMTLCRHVMNVSSGTQPEYDLLAAAKRLDVIEAMITGEYLDANPLGQFPSREPAATPPSLPDQLMQRSLDFWTAIGHFLTLHDNEASSAKEIDDTLARCRTLLDTFENRDVIYSIAIARHLGQRWADFPRSFPQPIPTNEKDAGAKLYVAQKFLEQEAGGKGTTQVIKRLCGMVVRSWIVSRE
;
A
#
# COMPACT_ATOMS: atom_id res chain seq x y z
N MET A 1 17.86 -32.07 50.24
CA MET A 1 16.55 -31.44 49.97
C MET A 1 16.74 -29.94 50.03
N PRO A 2 16.79 -29.29 48.85
CA PRO A 2 15.96 -28.10 48.64
C PRO A 2 15.23 -28.08 47.28
N ALA A 3 14.04 -27.48 47.36
CA ALA A 3 13.20 -26.77 46.39
C ALA A 3 13.28 -27.09 44.89
N ALA A 4 12.17 -27.63 44.37
CA ALA A 4 11.79 -27.64 42.96
C ALA A 4 11.40 -26.23 42.48
N SER A 5 11.89 -25.83 41.31
CA SER A 5 11.52 -24.61 40.61
C SER A 5 10.28 -24.85 39.75
N GLN A 6 9.25 -24.00 39.89
CA GLN A 6 8.02 -24.02 39.09
C GLN A 6 8.26 -23.52 37.65
N PRO A 7 7.44 -23.97 36.68
CA PRO A 7 7.42 -23.45 35.32
C PRO A 7 6.62 -22.14 35.22
N PHE A 8 7.10 -21.22 34.36
CA PHE A 8 6.44 -19.95 34.02
C PHE A 8 5.12 -20.19 33.28
N ALA A 9 4.04 -19.62 33.80
CA ALA A 9 2.76 -19.45 33.11
C ALA A 9 2.73 -18.09 32.38
N PRO A 10 2.03 -17.97 31.24
CA PRO A 10 1.90 -16.71 30.50
C PRO A 10 0.94 -15.74 31.21
N SER A 11 1.29 -14.45 31.24
CA SER A 11 0.47 -13.38 31.81
C SER A 11 -0.85 -13.19 31.05
N GLU A 12 -1.97 -13.30 31.77
CA GLU A 12 -3.30 -12.91 31.32
C GLU A 12 -3.37 -11.38 31.11
N SER A 13 -3.88 -10.96 29.95
CA SER A 13 -4.32 -9.57 29.71
C SER A 13 -5.81 -9.44 30.07
N PRO A 14 -6.26 -8.31 30.62
CA PRO A 14 -7.63 -8.15 31.10
C PRO A 14 -8.63 -8.02 29.94
N ALA A 15 -9.83 -8.57 30.16
CA ALA A 15 -10.97 -8.56 29.24
C ALA A 15 -11.48 -7.15 28.90
N PRO A 16 -12.07 -6.92 27.70
CA PRO A 16 -12.63 -5.63 27.32
C PRO A 16 -14.00 -5.39 28.00
N PRO A 17 -14.31 -4.14 28.39
CA PRO A 17 -15.63 -3.79 28.89
C PRO A 17 -16.64 -3.69 27.73
N SER A 18 -17.83 -4.23 27.96
CA SER A 18 -19.02 -4.13 27.12
C SER A 18 -19.66 -2.76 27.24
N GLU A 19 -19.63 -1.92 26.19
CA GLU A 19 -20.52 -0.75 26.10
C GLU A 19 -21.11 -0.52 24.70
N GLN A 20 -22.44 -0.69 24.71
CA GLN A 20 -23.52 -0.12 23.92
C GLN A 20 -23.19 0.94 22.84
N TYR A 21 -23.68 0.67 21.63
CA TYR A 21 -23.80 1.63 20.52
C TYR A 21 -24.74 2.79 20.88
N ASN A 22 -24.29 4.03 20.66
CA ASN A 22 -25.17 5.20 20.60
C ASN A 22 -25.02 5.89 19.23
N TYR A 23 -26.15 6.11 18.56
CA TYR A 23 -26.28 6.75 17.25
C TYR A 23 -26.52 8.26 17.41
N GLY A 24 -25.96 9.07 16.49
CA GLY A 24 -26.26 10.51 16.33
C GLY A 24 -25.13 11.41 16.85
N THR A 25 -24.73 12.52 16.24
CA THR A 25 -25.37 13.41 15.25
C THR A 25 -24.29 14.23 14.54
N ALA A 26 -24.59 14.68 13.32
CA ALA A 26 -23.78 15.59 12.50
C ALA A 26 -23.39 16.87 13.26
N ILE A 27 -22.15 17.35 13.04
CA ILE A 27 -21.66 18.63 13.57
C ILE A 27 -21.56 19.63 12.41
N ASP A 28 -22.41 20.65 12.50
CA ASP A 28 -22.49 21.87 11.69
C ASP A 28 -21.37 22.85 12.11
N PRO A 29 -20.55 23.39 11.18
CA PRO A 29 -19.54 24.38 11.50
C PRO A 29 -20.11 25.79 11.28
N SER A 30 -20.82 26.30 12.28
CA SER A 30 -20.97 27.75 12.44
C SER A 30 -20.98 28.11 13.92
N LEU A 31 -20.38 29.26 14.23
CA LEU A 31 -20.24 29.90 15.54
C LEU A 31 -18.96 29.53 16.31
N ASP A 32 -17.88 30.28 16.06
CA ASP A 32 -17.37 31.10 17.16
C ASP A 32 -16.62 32.34 16.66
N VAL A 33 -17.15 33.48 17.08
CA VAL A 33 -16.66 34.84 16.87
C VAL A 33 -16.04 35.26 18.20
N ASN A 34 -14.74 35.54 18.25
CA ASN A 34 -14.25 36.53 19.19
C ASN A 34 -12.93 37.19 18.76
N ASN A 35 -13.11 38.33 18.07
CA ASN A 35 -12.61 39.65 18.45
C ASN A 35 -11.13 39.81 18.85
N SER A 36 -10.38 40.50 18.00
CA SER A 36 -9.33 41.44 18.42
C SER A 36 -9.31 42.63 17.48
N SER A 37 -9.79 43.73 18.01
CA SER A 37 -9.85 45.07 17.45
C SER A 37 -8.47 45.59 17.06
N ASN A 38 -8.34 46.15 15.86
CA ASN A 38 -7.63 47.42 15.69
C ASN A 38 -8.12 48.14 14.42
N MET A 39 -8.64 49.33 14.67
CA MET A 39 -9.22 50.26 13.72
C MET A 39 -8.10 51.19 13.22
N ALA A 40 -7.91 51.30 11.91
CA ALA A 40 -7.33 52.49 11.29
C ALA A 40 -7.88 52.63 9.87
N SER A 41 -8.80 53.58 9.74
CA SER A 41 -9.37 54.10 8.51
C SER A 41 -8.29 54.78 7.64
N ILE A 42 -8.44 54.74 6.31
CA ILE A 42 -8.43 55.92 5.42
C ILE A 42 -8.55 55.50 3.94
N GLN A 43 -9.70 55.90 3.37
CA GLN A 43 -9.95 56.49 2.04
C GLN A 43 -9.86 55.66 0.75
N HIS A 44 -11.06 55.58 0.14
CA HIS A 44 -11.33 55.40 -1.29
C HIS A 44 -10.65 56.46 -2.17
N ALA A 45 -10.14 56.03 -3.33
CA ALA A 45 -10.12 56.83 -4.55
C ALA A 45 -10.48 55.93 -5.74
N VAL A 46 -11.39 56.43 -6.58
CA VAL A 46 -11.95 55.79 -7.77
C VAL A 46 -11.34 56.48 -8.98
N GLU A 47 -10.69 55.73 -9.87
CA GLU A 47 -10.38 56.07 -11.27
C GLU A 47 -9.84 54.78 -11.91
N GLY A 48 -10.32 54.25 -13.04
CA GLY A 48 -10.91 54.90 -14.19
C GLY A 48 -10.01 54.69 -15.40
N GLY A 49 -10.04 53.49 -16.00
CA GLY A 49 -9.67 53.25 -17.40
C GLY A 49 -8.17 53.28 -17.77
N LEU A 50 -7.76 52.23 -18.51
CA LEU A 50 -7.16 52.28 -19.85
C LEU A 50 -6.20 51.11 -20.07
N GLN A 51 -6.51 50.30 -21.08
CA GLN A 51 -5.59 49.36 -21.73
C GLN A 51 -4.29 50.07 -22.15
N PRO A 52 -3.15 49.36 -22.16
CA PRO A 52 -2.07 49.70 -23.07
C PRO A 52 -2.15 48.85 -24.33
N THR A 53 -2.40 49.55 -25.41
CA THR A 53 -2.32 49.13 -26.81
C THR A 53 -0.91 48.64 -27.16
N VAL A 54 -0.90 47.65 -28.03
CA VAL A 54 0.21 47.04 -28.75
C VAL A 54 1.09 48.11 -29.45
N ASN A 55 2.41 47.99 -29.36
CA ASN A 55 3.27 48.13 -30.55
C ASN A 55 4.65 47.46 -30.39
N PRO A 56 5.20 46.90 -31.49
CA PRO A 56 6.35 46.00 -31.48
C PRO A 56 7.65 46.75 -31.81
N ALA A 57 8.73 46.47 -31.06
CA ALA A 57 10.08 46.78 -31.51
C ALA A 57 11.04 45.69 -31.04
N MET A 58 11.59 45.03 -32.06
CA MET A 58 12.65 44.03 -32.10
C MET A 58 13.71 44.12 -30.99
N THR A 59 13.83 43.05 -30.20
CA THR A 59 15.14 42.50 -29.80
C THR A 59 15.03 40.99 -29.76
N SER A 60 15.67 40.37 -30.74
CA SER A 60 15.89 38.94 -30.89
C SER A 60 16.87 38.44 -29.83
N THR A 61 16.35 37.76 -28.81
CA THR A 61 17.06 36.73 -28.04
C THR A 61 16.12 35.55 -27.89
N SER A 62 16.47 34.48 -28.57
CA SER A 62 15.80 33.19 -28.57
C SER A 62 15.76 32.59 -27.16
N GLY A 63 14.69 32.88 -26.41
CA GLY A 63 14.26 32.09 -25.28
C GLY A 63 13.42 30.93 -25.83
N THR A 64 14.04 29.75 -25.93
CA THR A 64 13.30 28.50 -26.14
C THR A 64 12.19 28.38 -25.09
N PRO A 65 10.95 28.01 -25.47
CA PRO A 65 9.96 27.60 -24.49
C PRO A 65 10.56 26.44 -23.72
N SER A 66 10.57 26.50 -22.38
CA SER A 66 10.89 25.34 -21.56
C SER A 66 9.93 24.21 -21.96
N GLU A 67 10.45 23.21 -22.67
CA GLU A 67 9.76 21.95 -22.91
C GLU A 67 9.28 21.42 -21.56
N PRO A 68 8.06 20.87 -21.45
CA PRO A 68 7.72 20.07 -20.28
C PRO A 68 8.76 18.96 -20.23
N THR A 69 9.62 18.99 -19.21
CA THR A 69 10.55 17.93 -18.92
C THR A 69 9.71 16.66 -18.78
N ASN A 70 9.65 15.85 -19.83
CA ASN A 70 9.12 14.51 -19.76
C ASN A 70 10.11 13.76 -18.87
N ILE A 71 9.88 13.81 -17.56
CA ILE A 71 10.60 13.00 -16.59
C ILE A 71 10.24 11.57 -16.95
N ARG A 72 11.11 10.93 -17.73
CA ARG A 72 10.96 9.52 -18.07
C ARG A 72 11.21 8.74 -16.79
N LEU A 73 10.13 8.28 -16.17
CA LEU A 73 10.21 7.46 -14.97
C LEU A 73 11.02 6.20 -15.29
N LYS A 74 11.95 5.86 -14.41
CA LYS A 74 12.75 4.65 -14.51
C LYS A 74 11.84 3.43 -14.29
N GLN A 75 12.09 2.35 -15.03
CA GLN A 75 11.47 1.06 -14.75
C GLN A 75 11.92 0.59 -13.37
N VAL A 76 10.98 0.39 -12.46
CA VAL A 76 11.27 -0.03 -11.08
C VAL A 76 10.97 -1.51 -10.94
N HIS A 77 11.90 -2.29 -10.40
CA HIS A 77 11.66 -3.69 -10.05
C HIS A 77 11.51 -3.84 -8.54
N ILE A 78 10.88 -4.95 -8.11
CA ILE A 78 10.71 -5.25 -6.67
C ILE A 78 12.01 -5.16 -5.89
N SER A 79 13.13 -5.66 -6.45
CA SER A 79 14.44 -5.62 -5.81
C SER A 79 14.88 -4.18 -5.46
N ASP A 80 14.48 -3.19 -6.26
CA ASP A 80 14.81 -1.78 -6.02
C ASP A 80 13.99 -1.20 -4.85
N LEU A 81 12.85 -1.82 -4.54
CA LEU A 81 11.92 -1.41 -3.50
C LEU A 81 12.24 -1.99 -2.12
N LEU A 82 13.08 -3.03 -2.05
CA LEU A 82 13.42 -3.70 -0.79
C LEU A 82 14.34 -2.86 0.10
N ALA A 83 15.04 -1.87 -0.46
CA ALA A 83 15.93 -0.99 0.29
C ALA A 83 15.14 0.10 1.05
N LEU A 84 14.41 -0.31 2.09
CA LEU A 84 13.58 0.60 2.88
C LEU A 84 14.44 1.64 3.58
N ARG A 85 13.99 2.90 3.55
CA ARG A 85 14.74 4.07 4.05
C ARG A 85 16.16 4.20 3.46
N GLY A 86 16.39 3.62 2.26
CA GLY A 86 17.68 3.66 1.58
C GLY A 86 18.72 2.65 2.08
N ILE A 87 18.34 1.73 2.98
CA ILE A 87 19.22 0.66 3.46
C ILE A 87 18.80 -0.65 2.79
N PRO A 88 19.67 -1.34 2.02
CA PRO A 88 19.30 -2.60 1.40
C PRO A 88 19.09 -3.73 2.43
N PRO A 89 18.27 -4.76 2.11
CA PRO A 89 18.23 -5.97 2.90
C PRO A 89 19.61 -6.65 2.94
N PRO A 90 19.88 -7.51 3.93
CA PRO A 90 21.07 -8.35 3.91
C PRO A 90 21.08 -9.24 2.65
N PRO A 91 22.28 -9.65 2.18
CA PRO A 91 22.35 -10.59 1.07
C PRO A 91 21.65 -11.91 1.42
N PRO A 92 21.25 -12.72 0.41
CA PRO A 92 20.62 -14.01 0.64
C PRO A 92 21.43 -14.86 1.62
N HIS A 93 20.75 -15.36 2.66
CA HIS A 93 21.41 -16.16 3.69
C HIS A 93 21.78 -17.54 3.13
N PRO A 94 22.94 -18.10 3.53
CA PRO A 94 23.37 -19.41 3.06
C PRO A 94 22.40 -20.50 3.52
N ILE A 95 22.11 -21.44 2.63
CA ILE A 95 21.28 -22.61 2.96
C ILE A 95 22.12 -23.57 3.80
N THR A 96 21.88 -23.56 5.11
CA THR A 96 22.53 -24.44 6.09
C THR A 96 21.49 -25.26 6.85
N SER A 97 21.94 -26.27 7.60
CA SER A 97 21.07 -26.95 8.56
C SER A 97 20.49 -25.95 9.56
N LEU A 98 19.20 -26.05 9.84
CA LEU A 98 18.55 -25.20 10.82
C LEU A 98 19.07 -25.50 12.24
N PRO A 99 19.21 -24.48 13.10
CA PRO A 99 19.45 -24.69 14.52
C PRO A 99 18.35 -25.55 15.18
N PRO A 100 18.63 -26.17 16.34
CA PRO A 100 17.61 -26.91 17.09
C PRO A 100 16.38 -26.03 17.39
N ASN A 101 15.17 -26.61 17.30
CA ASN A 101 13.87 -25.95 17.50
C ASN A 101 13.50 -24.83 16.50
N ARG A 102 14.42 -24.45 15.60
CA ARG A 102 14.18 -23.34 14.66
C ARG A 102 13.10 -23.66 13.64
N LEU A 103 12.90 -24.93 13.30
CA LEU A 103 11.82 -25.35 12.42
C LEU A 103 10.45 -25.01 13.01
N GLU A 104 10.24 -25.31 14.29
CA GLU A 104 9.00 -25.02 15.02
C GLU A 104 8.78 -23.50 15.16
N GLU A 105 9.84 -22.74 15.44
CA GLU A 105 9.79 -21.27 15.49
C GLU A 105 9.40 -20.66 14.13
N ILE A 106 9.97 -21.15 13.03
CA ILE A 106 9.62 -20.68 11.67
C ILE A 106 8.15 -20.96 11.37
N GLN A 107 7.66 -22.17 11.67
CA GLN A 107 6.26 -22.53 11.47
C GLN A 107 5.35 -21.62 12.31
N ALA A 108 5.69 -21.39 13.58
CA ALA A 108 4.91 -20.54 14.47
C ALA A 108 4.85 -19.09 13.96
N VAL A 109 6.00 -18.50 13.60
CA VAL A 109 6.07 -17.13 13.07
C VAL A 109 5.28 -17.01 11.76
N PHE A 110 5.45 -17.96 10.83
CA PHE A 110 4.71 -17.93 9.57
C PHE A 110 3.20 -18.02 9.79
N LEU A 111 2.73 -19.03 10.53
CA LEU A 111 1.30 -19.28 10.71
C LEU A 111 0.60 -18.25 11.61
N ALA A 112 1.31 -17.69 12.60
CA ALA A 112 0.72 -16.76 13.54
C ALA A 112 0.81 -15.29 13.09
N THR A 113 1.82 -14.94 12.28
CA THR A 113 2.08 -13.53 11.91
C THR A 113 1.91 -13.28 10.42
N TYR A 114 2.63 -14.00 9.56
CA TYR A 114 2.70 -13.65 8.14
C TYR A 114 1.54 -14.21 7.32
N ALA A 115 1.23 -15.50 7.43
CA ALA A 115 0.17 -16.12 6.65
C ALA A 115 -1.20 -15.44 6.86
N PRO A 116 -1.68 -15.17 8.10
CA PRO A 116 -2.95 -14.47 8.30
C PRO A 116 -2.94 -13.03 7.79
N ALA A 117 -1.80 -12.35 7.91
CA ALA A 117 -1.65 -10.97 7.42
C ALA A 117 -1.65 -10.90 5.89
N ILE A 118 -1.02 -11.87 5.22
CA ILE A 118 -1.04 -11.99 3.75
C ILE A 118 -2.46 -12.33 3.28
N ASP A 119 -3.12 -13.28 3.93
CA ASP A 119 -4.51 -13.65 3.63
C ASP A 119 -5.46 -12.46 3.81
N LYS A 120 -5.33 -11.70 4.91
CA LYS A 120 -6.09 -10.46 5.13
C LYS A 120 -5.81 -9.42 4.04
N PHE A 121 -4.55 -9.22 3.67
CA PHE A 121 -4.17 -8.23 2.66
C PHE A 121 -4.71 -8.58 1.27
N PHE A 122 -4.59 -9.86 0.88
CA PHE A 122 -5.08 -10.37 -0.40
C PHE A 122 -6.54 -10.80 -0.38
N GLU A 123 -7.25 -10.73 0.74
CA GLU A 123 -8.64 -11.21 0.90
C GLU A 123 -8.84 -12.66 0.41
N THR A 124 -7.91 -13.53 0.81
CA THR A 124 -7.89 -14.98 0.51
C THR A 124 -7.67 -15.76 1.81
N ARG A 125 -7.64 -17.09 1.74
CA ARG A 125 -7.33 -18.00 2.86
C ARG A 125 -6.21 -18.99 2.54
N TRP A 126 -5.61 -18.85 1.38
CA TRP A 126 -4.68 -19.83 0.85
C TRP A 126 -3.39 -19.93 1.69
N PHE A 127 -2.92 -18.82 2.26
CA PHE A 127 -1.64 -18.82 2.97
C PHE A 127 -1.73 -19.56 4.31
N GLN A 128 -2.79 -19.32 5.09
CA GLN A 128 -3.00 -20.02 6.35
C GLN A 128 -3.29 -21.51 6.14
N GLU A 129 -4.04 -21.86 5.09
CA GLU A 129 -4.52 -23.23 4.91
C GLU A 129 -3.53 -24.12 4.14
N LYS A 130 -2.77 -23.57 3.18
CA LYS A 130 -2.05 -24.35 2.17
C LYS A 130 -0.59 -23.96 1.96
N ALA A 131 -0.15 -22.76 2.35
CA ALA A 131 1.20 -22.30 2.00
C ALA A 131 2.31 -22.92 2.84
N LEU A 132 2.03 -23.43 4.04
CA LEU A 132 3.09 -23.93 4.95
C LEU A 132 3.95 -25.05 4.33
N PRO A 133 3.41 -26.12 3.72
CA PRO A 133 4.23 -27.13 3.06
C PRO A 133 5.14 -26.55 1.96
N HIS A 134 4.68 -25.50 1.27
CA HIS A 134 5.45 -24.84 0.22
C HIS A 134 6.56 -23.95 0.79
N LEU A 135 6.33 -23.30 1.94
CA LEU A 135 7.38 -22.63 2.71
C LEU A 135 8.45 -23.64 3.13
N LEU A 136 8.05 -24.77 3.74
CA LEU A 136 8.97 -25.80 4.24
C LEU A 136 9.79 -26.46 3.11
N ALA A 137 9.25 -26.51 1.89
CA ALA A 137 9.96 -27.00 0.71
C ALA A 137 10.92 -25.95 0.10
N ASN A 138 10.82 -24.68 0.48
CA ASN A 138 11.66 -23.60 -0.02
C ASN A 138 12.86 -23.37 0.91
N ALA A 139 13.97 -24.05 0.61
CA ALA A 139 15.19 -24.01 1.44
C ALA A 139 15.76 -22.58 1.61
N GLN A 140 15.66 -21.73 0.58
CA GLN A 140 16.13 -20.35 0.65
C GLN A 140 15.27 -19.52 1.59
N LEU A 141 13.95 -19.60 1.47
CA LEU A 141 13.03 -18.88 2.34
C LEU A 141 13.10 -19.38 3.79
N MET A 142 13.34 -20.68 4.00
CA MET A 142 13.61 -21.23 5.34
C MET A 142 14.88 -20.64 5.98
N ALA A 143 15.96 -20.48 5.21
CA ALA A 143 17.18 -19.83 5.69
C ALA A 143 16.94 -18.35 6.03
N GLU A 144 16.16 -17.65 5.22
CA GLU A 144 15.79 -16.25 5.44
C GLU A 144 14.90 -16.07 6.68
N TYR A 145 13.88 -16.91 6.87
CA TYR A 145 13.08 -16.90 8.10
C TYR A 145 13.93 -17.20 9.34
N SER A 146 14.87 -18.16 9.25
CA SER A 146 15.78 -18.45 10.35
C SER A 146 16.58 -17.20 10.72
N ALA A 147 17.23 -16.55 9.76
CA ALA A 147 18.01 -15.36 10.01
C ALA A 147 17.17 -14.15 10.44
N LEU A 148 15.93 -14.03 9.96
CA LEU A 148 15.03 -12.96 10.36
C LEU A 148 14.65 -13.08 11.85
N ILE A 149 14.40 -14.31 12.33
CA ILE A 149 14.17 -14.57 13.75
C ILE A 149 15.37 -14.15 14.59
N ASP A 150 16.60 -14.40 14.13
CA ASP A 150 17.81 -13.93 14.83
C ASP A 150 17.91 -12.40 14.81
N ALA A 151 17.57 -11.75 13.68
CA ALA A 151 17.60 -10.30 13.55
C ALA A 151 16.59 -9.59 14.46
N PHE A 152 15.42 -10.20 14.74
CA PHE A 152 14.47 -9.70 15.74
C PHE A 152 15.00 -9.75 17.18
N ASN A 153 16.04 -10.55 17.44
CA ASN A 153 16.69 -10.67 18.74
C ASN A 153 17.98 -9.84 18.83
N ASP A 154 18.27 -8.97 17.86
CA ASP A 154 19.47 -8.12 17.89
C ASP A 154 19.42 -7.17 19.10
N PRO A 155 20.46 -7.13 19.96
CA PRO A 155 20.48 -6.25 21.12
C PRO A 155 20.53 -4.75 20.75
N ASN A 156 20.85 -4.41 19.50
CA ASN A 156 21.02 -3.04 19.02
C ASN A 156 19.79 -2.51 18.26
N LEU A 157 18.60 -3.08 18.43
CA LEU A 157 17.38 -2.61 17.75
C LEU A 157 16.99 -1.14 18.06
N ALA A 158 17.60 -0.54 19.10
CA ALA A 158 17.46 0.88 19.37
C ALA A 158 18.22 1.78 18.36
N ASP A 159 19.22 1.24 17.63
CA ASP A 159 19.90 1.95 16.54
C ASP A 159 18.96 2.04 15.32
N PRO A 160 18.64 3.26 14.84
CA PRO A 160 17.78 3.46 13.68
C PRO A 160 18.26 2.74 12.41
N ASN A 161 19.57 2.58 12.21
CA ASN A 161 20.12 1.88 11.05
C ASN A 161 19.94 0.35 11.15
N VAL A 162 20.07 -0.21 12.34
CA VAL A 162 19.82 -1.63 12.61
C VAL A 162 18.34 -1.92 12.39
N LEU A 163 17.46 -1.08 12.94
CA LEU A 163 16.02 -1.18 12.72
C LEU A 163 15.65 -1.08 11.24
N ALA A 164 16.17 -0.07 10.52
CA ALA A 164 15.88 0.08 9.08
C ALA A 164 16.41 -1.09 8.23
N ARG A 165 17.53 -1.72 8.62
CA ARG A 165 18.02 -2.95 7.99
C ARG A 165 17.10 -4.13 8.27
N LEU A 166 16.64 -4.30 9.52
CA LEU A 166 15.66 -5.33 9.89
C LEU A 166 14.37 -5.16 9.09
N GLU A 167 13.86 -3.93 8.98
CA GLU A 167 12.67 -3.62 8.20
C GLU A 167 12.82 -3.97 6.71
N SER A 168 13.98 -3.70 6.13
CA SER A 168 14.29 -4.06 4.74
C SER A 168 14.39 -5.56 4.56
N PHE A 169 15.00 -6.26 5.53
CA PHE A 169 15.06 -7.72 5.53
C PHE A 169 13.67 -8.34 5.64
N GLU A 170 12.85 -7.86 6.58
CA GLU A 170 11.48 -8.32 6.75
C GLU A 170 10.65 -8.07 5.48
N ALA A 171 10.82 -6.94 4.80
CA ALA A 171 10.15 -6.67 3.53
C ALA A 171 10.52 -7.71 2.45
N SER A 172 11.80 -8.11 2.39
CA SER A 172 12.25 -9.19 1.50
C SER A 172 11.56 -10.52 1.83
N VAL A 173 11.50 -10.90 3.11
CA VAL A 173 10.86 -12.15 3.55
C VAL A 173 9.35 -12.11 3.31
N VAL A 174 8.68 -11.00 3.61
CA VAL A 174 7.25 -10.79 3.32
C VAL A 174 6.97 -10.97 1.83
N TRP A 175 7.75 -10.30 0.97
CA TRP A 175 7.57 -10.42 -0.47
C TRP A 175 7.80 -11.86 -0.96
N SER A 176 8.91 -12.48 -0.57
CA SER A 176 9.21 -13.88 -0.89
C SER A 176 8.09 -14.83 -0.45
N SER A 177 7.54 -14.64 0.75
CA SER A 177 6.40 -15.42 1.24
C SER A 177 5.15 -15.21 0.39
N MET A 178 4.82 -13.98 0.01
CA MET A 178 3.69 -13.70 -0.89
C MET A 178 3.86 -14.40 -2.25
N THR A 179 5.08 -14.51 -2.77
CA THR A 179 5.33 -15.17 -4.07
C THR A 179 5.15 -16.69 -4.07
N LEU A 180 4.96 -17.33 -2.91
CA LEU A 180 4.68 -18.77 -2.83
C LEU A 180 3.47 -19.17 -3.68
N CYS A 181 2.41 -18.35 -3.71
CA CYS A 181 1.22 -18.64 -4.52
C CYS A 181 1.56 -18.71 -6.02
N ARG A 182 2.40 -17.80 -6.52
CA ARG A 182 2.85 -17.78 -7.91
C ARG A 182 3.72 -18.99 -8.24
N HIS A 183 4.61 -19.38 -7.33
CA HIS A 183 5.43 -20.58 -7.53
C HIS A 183 4.56 -21.84 -7.66
N VAL A 184 3.58 -22.00 -6.75
CA VAL A 184 2.65 -23.14 -6.77
C VAL A 184 1.79 -23.14 -8.04
N MET A 185 1.30 -21.98 -8.48
CA MET A 185 0.57 -21.84 -9.73
C MET A 185 1.39 -22.30 -10.94
N ASN A 186 2.68 -21.96 -11.00
CA ASN A 186 3.54 -22.28 -12.13
C ASN A 186 3.89 -23.78 -12.20
N VAL A 187 4.02 -24.47 -11.05
CA VAL A 187 4.31 -25.91 -11.02
C VAL A 187 3.06 -26.77 -11.20
N SER A 188 1.87 -26.23 -10.93
CA SER A 188 0.58 -26.91 -11.07
C SER A 188 0.11 -26.95 -12.53
N SER A 189 0.94 -27.51 -13.41
CA SER A 189 0.61 -27.64 -14.84
C SER A 189 -0.40 -28.76 -15.06
N GLY A 190 -1.62 -28.43 -15.50
CA GLY A 190 -2.61 -29.38 -16.03
C GLY A 190 -3.88 -29.59 -15.20
N THR A 191 -3.97 -29.05 -13.98
CA THR A 191 -5.19 -29.04 -13.17
C THR A 191 -5.73 -27.62 -13.03
N GLN A 192 -7.05 -27.46 -13.00
CA GLN A 192 -7.64 -26.16 -12.69
C GLN A 192 -7.18 -25.74 -11.28
N PRO A 193 -6.57 -24.54 -11.13
CA PRO A 193 -6.09 -24.09 -9.84
C PRO A 193 -7.25 -23.88 -8.87
N GLU A 194 -7.00 -24.13 -7.59
CA GLU A 194 -7.94 -23.79 -6.52
C GLU A 194 -8.26 -22.28 -6.57
N TYR A 195 -9.52 -21.91 -6.29
CA TYR A 195 -9.99 -20.53 -6.35
C TYR A 195 -9.11 -19.57 -5.54
N ASP A 196 -8.83 -19.91 -4.28
CA ASP A 196 -8.11 -19.05 -3.35
C ASP A 196 -6.61 -18.92 -3.71
N LEU A 197 -6.02 -19.96 -4.33
CA LEU A 197 -4.67 -19.92 -4.93
C LEU A 197 -4.62 -19.00 -6.15
N LEU A 198 -5.59 -19.16 -7.07
CA LEU A 198 -5.70 -18.33 -8.27
C LEU A 198 -5.91 -16.86 -7.89
N ALA A 199 -6.78 -16.58 -6.90
CA ALA A 199 -7.04 -15.24 -6.42
C ALA A 199 -5.78 -14.61 -5.81
N ALA A 200 -5.07 -15.35 -4.96
CA ALA A 200 -3.80 -14.89 -4.38
C ALA A 200 -2.77 -14.53 -5.45
N ALA A 201 -2.57 -15.39 -6.46
CA ALA A 201 -1.59 -15.16 -7.51
C ALA A 201 -1.94 -13.94 -8.39
N LYS A 202 -3.21 -13.82 -8.82
CA LYS A 202 -3.65 -12.70 -9.65
C LYS A 202 -3.66 -11.38 -8.90
N ARG A 203 -4.00 -11.39 -7.61
CA ARG A 203 -3.91 -10.21 -6.74
C ARG A 203 -2.46 -9.82 -6.46
N LEU A 204 -1.53 -10.78 -6.34
CA LEU A 204 -0.11 -10.49 -6.29
C LEU A 204 0.39 -9.78 -7.56
N ASP A 205 -0.03 -10.23 -8.75
CA ASP A 205 0.32 -9.58 -10.02
C ASP A 205 -0.16 -8.11 -10.07
N VAL A 206 -1.38 -7.85 -9.58
CA VAL A 206 -1.93 -6.49 -9.44
C VAL A 206 -1.07 -5.65 -8.50
N ILE A 207 -0.73 -6.17 -7.31
CA ILE A 207 0.06 -5.42 -6.31
C ILE A 207 1.48 -5.15 -6.82
N GLU A 208 2.12 -6.14 -7.45
CA GLU A 208 3.44 -5.97 -8.07
C GLU A 208 3.42 -4.84 -9.10
N ALA A 209 2.47 -4.85 -10.03
CA ALA A 209 2.32 -3.79 -11.03
C ALA A 209 2.04 -2.43 -10.39
N MET A 210 1.21 -2.36 -9.34
CA MET A 210 0.91 -1.12 -8.63
C MET A 210 2.16 -0.47 -8.05
N ILE A 211 2.97 -1.24 -7.31
CA ILE A 211 4.10 -0.70 -6.53
C ILE A 211 5.35 -0.45 -7.39
N THR A 212 5.49 -1.15 -8.52
CA THR A 212 6.55 -0.94 -9.52
C THR A 212 6.27 0.17 -10.52
N GLY A 213 5.02 0.65 -10.59
CA GLY A 213 4.65 1.66 -11.59
C GLY A 213 4.31 1.07 -12.97
N GLU A 214 4.22 -0.25 -13.11
CA GLU A 214 3.90 -0.93 -14.38
C GLU A 214 2.41 -0.85 -14.72
N TYR A 215 2.10 -0.64 -16.00
CA TYR A 215 0.75 -0.82 -16.54
C TYR A 215 0.58 -2.26 -17.03
N LEU A 216 -0.65 -2.74 -17.06
CA LEU A 216 -0.99 -4.10 -17.50
C LEU A 216 -1.67 -4.06 -18.87
N ASP A 217 -1.32 -5.00 -19.76
CA ASP A 217 -1.98 -5.13 -21.07
C ASP A 217 -3.45 -5.59 -20.95
N ALA A 218 -3.76 -6.34 -19.88
CA ALA A 218 -5.09 -6.85 -19.60
C ALA A 218 -5.31 -7.00 -18.10
N ASN A 219 -6.56 -6.84 -17.67
CA ASN A 219 -6.94 -7.02 -16.27
C ASN A 219 -6.87 -8.51 -15.87
N PRO A 220 -5.96 -8.92 -14.96
CA PRO A 220 -5.78 -10.33 -14.55
C PRO A 220 -7.01 -10.90 -13.83
N LEU A 221 -7.95 -10.05 -13.41
CA LEU A 221 -9.18 -10.40 -12.71
C LEU A 221 -10.45 -10.12 -13.54
N GLY A 222 -10.31 -9.66 -14.79
CA GLY A 222 -11.45 -9.29 -15.64
C GLY A 222 -12.34 -10.46 -16.05
N GLN A 223 -11.82 -11.69 -16.02
CA GLN A 223 -12.55 -12.93 -16.27
C GLN A 223 -12.23 -13.95 -15.16
N PHE A 224 -12.60 -13.61 -13.93
CA PHE A 224 -12.38 -14.49 -12.78
C PHE A 224 -13.47 -15.57 -12.68
N PRO A 225 -13.14 -16.83 -12.36
CA PRO A 225 -14.13 -17.89 -12.25
C PRO A 225 -15.16 -17.58 -11.16
N SER A 226 -16.43 -17.86 -11.43
CA SER A 226 -17.49 -17.79 -10.42
C SER A 226 -17.28 -18.88 -9.38
N ARG A 227 -17.42 -18.53 -8.09
CA ARG A 227 -17.44 -19.53 -7.01
C ARG A 227 -18.81 -20.19 -6.98
N GLU A 228 -18.92 -21.41 -7.49
CA GLU A 228 -20.18 -22.17 -7.58
C GLU A 228 -20.52 -22.93 -6.28
N PRO A 229 -21.81 -23.07 -5.91
CA PRO A 229 -22.95 -22.23 -6.28
C PRO A 229 -23.22 -21.16 -5.20
N ALA A 230 -23.44 -19.91 -5.63
CA ALA A 230 -23.96 -18.87 -4.74
C ALA A 230 -25.43 -19.17 -4.39
N ALA A 231 -25.84 -18.93 -3.14
CA ALA A 231 -27.24 -19.08 -2.74
C ALA A 231 -28.14 -18.13 -3.54
N THR A 232 -29.42 -18.49 -3.74
CA THR A 232 -30.43 -17.60 -4.35
C THR A 232 -31.56 -17.34 -3.35
N PRO A 233 -31.69 -16.13 -2.78
CA PRO A 233 -30.85 -14.93 -2.99
C PRO A 233 -29.44 -15.07 -2.37
N PRO A 234 -28.46 -14.28 -2.83
CA PRO A 234 -27.08 -14.33 -2.32
C PRO A 234 -27.03 -14.08 -0.82
N SER A 235 -26.30 -14.93 -0.10
CA SER A 235 -26.05 -14.74 1.33
C SER A 235 -25.15 -13.52 1.56
N LEU A 236 -25.10 -13.00 2.79
CA LEU A 236 -24.19 -11.90 3.13
C LEU A 236 -22.71 -12.23 2.80
N PRO A 237 -22.19 -13.43 3.11
CA PRO A 237 -20.86 -13.85 2.67
C PRO A 237 -20.67 -13.80 1.14
N ASP A 238 -21.66 -14.23 0.36
CA ASP A 238 -21.59 -14.17 -1.11
C ASP A 238 -21.50 -12.72 -1.60
N GLN A 239 -22.27 -11.82 -1.00
CA GLN A 239 -22.24 -10.39 -1.32
C GLN A 239 -20.90 -9.74 -0.96
N LEU A 240 -20.34 -10.04 0.21
CA LEU A 240 -19.03 -9.52 0.64
C LEU A 240 -17.90 -10.03 -0.26
N MET A 241 -17.97 -11.29 -0.68
CA MET A 241 -17.04 -11.88 -1.65
C MET A 241 -17.15 -11.19 -3.03
N GLN A 242 -18.37 -10.95 -3.51
CA GLN A 242 -18.55 -10.24 -4.78
C GLN A 242 -17.97 -8.82 -4.70
N ARG A 243 -18.20 -8.10 -3.60
CA ARG A 243 -17.62 -6.76 -3.39
C ARG A 243 -16.09 -6.77 -3.35
N SER A 244 -15.50 -7.83 -2.77
CA SER A 244 -14.05 -8.06 -2.85
C SER A 244 -13.60 -8.21 -4.30
N LEU A 245 -14.25 -9.08 -5.07
CA LEU A 245 -13.90 -9.28 -6.47
C LEU A 245 -14.08 -8.00 -7.30
N ASP A 246 -15.16 -7.25 -7.08
CA ASP A 246 -15.43 -5.98 -7.75
C ASP A 246 -14.32 -4.95 -7.46
N PHE A 247 -13.87 -4.86 -6.21
CA PHE A 247 -12.78 -3.96 -5.81
C PHE A 247 -11.49 -4.32 -6.55
N TRP A 248 -11.08 -5.59 -6.48
CA TRP A 248 -9.85 -6.04 -7.11
C TRP A 248 -9.91 -5.97 -8.64
N THR A 249 -11.09 -6.21 -9.23
CA THR A 249 -11.31 -6.04 -10.68
C THR A 249 -11.20 -4.58 -11.08
N ALA A 250 -11.74 -3.64 -10.29
CA ALA A 250 -11.63 -2.22 -10.56
C ALA A 250 -10.17 -1.73 -10.46
N ILE A 251 -9.40 -2.21 -9.47
CA ILE A 251 -7.97 -1.92 -9.38
C ILE A 251 -7.18 -2.53 -10.55
N GLY A 252 -7.49 -3.77 -10.95
CA GLY A 252 -6.88 -4.39 -12.12
C GLY A 252 -7.19 -3.63 -13.42
N HIS A 253 -8.40 -3.08 -13.55
CA HIS A 253 -8.79 -2.21 -14.68
C HIS A 253 -8.05 -0.89 -14.66
N PHE A 254 -7.93 -0.25 -13.49
CA PHE A 254 -7.14 0.98 -13.35
C PHE A 254 -5.71 0.82 -13.87
N LEU A 255 -5.09 -0.34 -13.67
CA LEU A 255 -3.74 -0.62 -14.16
C LEU A 255 -3.64 -0.80 -15.69
N THR A 256 -4.75 -0.98 -16.41
CA THR A 256 -4.74 -1.03 -17.89
C THR A 256 -4.94 0.35 -18.52
N LEU A 257 -5.25 1.38 -17.73
CA LEU A 257 -5.54 2.72 -18.22
C LEU A 257 -4.26 3.58 -18.19
N HIS A 258 -3.85 4.11 -19.34
CA HIS A 258 -2.65 4.94 -19.42
C HIS A 258 -2.96 6.43 -19.21
N ASP A 259 -2.22 7.07 -18.30
CA ASP A 259 -2.43 8.48 -17.90
C ASP A 259 -2.09 9.50 -18.98
N ASN A 260 -1.31 9.13 -19.99
CA ASN A 260 -0.91 9.99 -21.10
C ASN A 260 -2.00 10.09 -22.20
N GLU A 261 -3.06 9.30 -22.11
CA GLU A 261 -4.19 9.33 -23.03
C GLU A 261 -5.31 10.20 -22.45
N ALA A 262 -5.61 11.32 -23.10
CA ALA A 262 -6.67 12.24 -22.65
C ALA A 262 -8.05 11.55 -22.55
N SER A 263 -8.29 10.51 -23.34
CA SER A 263 -9.48 9.66 -23.27
C SER A 263 -9.60 8.88 -21.95
N SER A 264 -8.46 8.53 -21.34
CA SER A 264 -8.39 7.65 -20.18
C SER A 264 -8.55 8.40 -18.86
N ALA A 265 -8.33 9.73 -18.83
CA ALA A 265 -8.43 10.53 -17.61
C ALA A 265 -9.81 10.42 -16.91
N LYS A 266 -10.90 10.53 -17.69
CA LYS A 266 -12.27 10.37 -17.16
C LYS A 266 -12.51 8.96 -16.64
N GLU A 267 -12.02 7.95 -17.36
CA GLU A 267 -12.21 6.56 -17.01
C GLU A 267 -11.44 6.18 -15.73
N ILE A 268 -10.25 6.75 -15.55
CA ILE A 268 -9.48 6.62 -14.31
C ILE A 268 -10.25 7.23 -13.14
N ASP A 269 -10.76 8.46 -13.29
CA ASP A 269 -11.56 9.12 -12.25
C ASP A 269 -12.82 8.30 -11.87
N ASP A 270 -13.55 7.83 -12.87
CA ASP A 270 -14.76 7.01 -12.68
C ASP A 270 -14.40 5.64 -12.02
N THR A 271 -13.26 5.06 -12.37
CA THR A 271 -12.76 3.80 -11.78
C THR A 271 -12.33 3.99 -10.32
N LEU A 272 -11.55 5.03 -10.01
CA LEU A 272 -11.13 5.34 -8.65
C LEU A 272 -12.33 5.72 -7.76
N ALA A 273 -13.32 6.44 -8.31
CA ALA A 273 -14.58 6.72 -7.61
C ALA A 273 -15.31 5.42 -7.24
N ARG A 274 -15.33 4.42 -8.15
CA ARG A 274 -15.88 3.08 -7.85
C ARG A 274 -15.07 2.36 -6.78
N CYS A 275 -13.74 2.37 -6.84
CA CYS A 275 -12.91 1.76 -5.80
C CYS A 275 -13.21 2.34 -4.42
N ARG A 276 -13.43 3.66 -4.32
CA ARG A 276 -13.78 4.34 -3.06
C ARG A 276 -15.09 3.83 -2.44
N THR A 277 -16.09 3.46 -3.24
CA THR A 277 -17.36 2.91 -2.72
C THR A 277 -17.25 1.44 -2.30
N LEU A 278 -16.12 0.80 -2.59
CA LEU A 278 -15.82 -0.60 -2.30
C LEU A 278 -14.77 -0.77 -1.20
N LEU A 279 -14.38 0.30 -0.49
CA LEU A 279 -13.42 0.22 0.61
C LEU A 279 -13.96 -0.59 1.79
N ASP A 280 -15.25 -0.51 2.07
CA ASP A 280 -15.95 -1.33 3.07
C ASP A 280 -15.30 -1.34 4.46
N THR A 281 -14.56 -0.30 4.82
CA THR A 281 -13.75 -0.20 6.07
C THR A 281 -12.63 -1.25 6.18
N PHE A 282 -12.28 -1.92 5.07
CA PHE A 282 -11.16 -2.83 4.99
C PHE A 282 -9.86 -2.04 4.78
N GLU A 283 -9.03 -2.04 5.81
CA GLU A 283 -7.72 -1.38 5.83
C GLU A 283 -6.83 -1.74 4.63
N ASN A 284 -6.80 -3.01 4.20
CA ASN A 284 -6.01 -3.42 3.03
C ASN A 284 -6.51 -2.73 1.75
N ARG A 285 -7.82 -2.51 1.62
CA ARG A 285 -8.41 -1.77 0.50
C ARG A 285 -8.08 -0.28 0.59
N ASP A 286 -8.07 0.31 1.79
CA ASP A 286 -7.64 1.71 2.00
C ASP A 286 -6.18 1.91 1.57
N VAL A 287 -5.29 0.96 1.88
CA VAL A 287 -3.89 0.95 1.42
C VAL A 287 -3.82 0.88 -0.10
N ILE A 288 -4.47 -0.10 -0.72
CA ILE A 288 -4.45 -0.30 -2.17
C ILE A 288 -5.01 0.93 -2.90
N TYR A 289 -6.13 1.47 -2.44
CA TYR A 289 -6.73 2.68 -3.00
C TYR A 289 -5.80 3.90 -2.86
N SER A 290 -5.14 4.06 -1.71
CA SER A 290 -4.19 5.16 -1.50
C SER A 290 -2.98 5.05 -2.42
N ILE A 291 -2.48 3.83 -2.68
CA ILE A 291 -1.42 3.59 -3.67
C ILE A 291 -1.87 4.03 -5.06
N ALA A 292 -3.09 3.67 -5.46
CA ALA A 292 -3.65 4.06 -6.77
C ALA A 292 -3.78 5.58 -6.91
N ILE A 293 -4.26 6.27 -5.86
CA ILE A 293 -4.34 7.74 -5.82
C ILE A 293 -2.95 8.38 -5.93
N ALA A 294 -1.99 7.91 -5.13
CA ALA A 294 -0.62 8.43 -5.14
C ALA A 294 0.05 8.24 -6.51
N ARG A 295 -0.18 7.08 -7.15
CA ARG A 295 0.31 6.80 -8.49
C ARG A 295 -0.30 7.74 -9.54
N HIS A 296 -1.63 7.84 -9.58
CA HIS A 296 -2.33 8.63 -10.59
C HIS A 296 -2.03 10.14 -10.47
N LEU A 297 -2.09 10.68 -9.25
CA LEU A 297 -1.93 12.12 -9.03
C LEU A 297 -0.47 12.53 -8.83
N GLY A 298 0.35 11.67 -8.22
CA GLY A 298 1.74 11.97 -7.90
C GLY A 298 2.63 12.15 -9.14
N GLN A 299 2.38 11.41 -10.22
CA GLN A 299 3.12 11.58 -11.48
C GLN A 299 2.94 12.97 -12.10
N ARG A 300 1.81 13.63 -11.84
CA ARG A 300 1.50 14.98 -12.35
C ARG A 300 2.08 16.09 -11.47
N TRP A 301 2.67 15.74 -10.33
CA TRP A 301 3.28 16.68 -9.39
C TRP A 301 4.80 16.60 -9.48
N ALA A 302 5.42 17.69 -9.96
CA ALA A 302 6.87 17.76 -10.20
C ALA A 302 7.69 17.48 -8.93
N ASP A 303 7.25 18.02 -7.79
CA ASP A 303 7.99 17.91 -6.52
C ASP A 303 7.58 16.71 -5.66
N PHE A 304 6.65 15.86 -6.10
CA PHE A 304 6.28 14.65 -5.35
C PHE A 304 7.48 13.70 -5.21
N PRO A 305 7.73 13.07 -4.05
CA PRO A 305 6.97 13.16 -2.79
C PRO A 305 7.47 14.24 -1.80
N ARG A 306 8.39 15.13 -2.22
CA ARG A 306 9.13 16.07 -1.35
C ARG A 306 8.34 17.33 -0.96
N SER A 307 7.45 17.82 -1.81
CA SER A 307 6.69 19.05 -1.55
C SER A 307 5.24 18.94 -2.02
N PHE A 308 4.32 19.49 -1.21
CA PHE A 308 2.92 19.75 -1.57
C PHE A 308 2.58 21.18 -1.23
N PRO A 309 1.76 21.87 -2.04
CA PRO A 309 1.02 22.99 -1.52
C PRO A 309 0.12 22.51 -0.37
N GLN A 310 0.10 23.26 0.73
CA GLN A 310 -0.78 23.00 1.87
C GLN A 310 -2.22 22.85 1.33
N PRO A 311 -2.92 21.72 1.59
CA PRO A 311 -4.28 21.54 1.11
C PRO A 311 -5.17 22.66 1.64
N ILE A 312 -5.94 23.31 0.77
CA ILE A 312 -7.00 24.21 1.23
C ILE A 312 -8.11 23.30 1.78
N PRO A 313 -8.47 23.35 3.08
CA PRO A 313 -9.24 22.31 3.76
C PRO A 313 -10.68 22.06 3.28
N THR A 314 -11.17 22.76 2.27
CA THR A 314 -12.60 22.89 1.97
C THR A 314 -13.08 22.17 0.71
N ASN A 315 -12.22 21.45 -0.03
CA ASN A 315 -12.63 20.80 -1.27
C ASN A 315 -12.10 19.36 -1.41
N GLU A 316 -12.90 18.36 -1.06
CA GLU A 316 -12.58 16.93 -1.28
C GLU A 316 -12.39 16.55 -2.77
N LYS A 317 -12.80 17.42 -3.70
CA LYS A 317 -12.54 17.23 -5.13
C LYS A 317 -11.14 17.72 -5.54
N ASP A 318 -10.42 18.39 -4.65
CA ASP A 318 -9.06 18.85 -4.92
C ASP A 318 -8.09 17.67 -5.03
N ALA A 319 -7.42 17.57 -6.17
CA ALA A 319 -6.42 16.54 -6.43
C ALA A 319 -5.22 16.66 -5.47
N GLY A 320 -4.85 17.89 -5.09
CA GLY A 320 -3.78 18.14 -4.12
C GLY A 320 -4.12 17.56 -2.74
N ALA A 321 -5.31 17.84 -2.23
CA ALA A 321 -5.80 17.28 -0.97
C ALA A 321 -5.85 15.74 -0.98
N LYS A 322 -6.38 15.12 -2.05
CA LYS A 322 -6.42 13.65 -2.17
C LYS A 322 -5.02 13.02 -2.14
N LEU A 323 -4.09 13.60 -2.89
CA LEU A 323 -2.70 13.14 -2.95
C LEU A 323 -2.01 13.27 -1.58
N TYR A 324 -2.20 14.41 -0.91
CA TYR A 324 -1.64 14.64 0.42
C TYR A 324 -2.15 13.62 1.44
N VAL A 325 -3.46 13.37 1.48
CA VAL A 325 -4.06 12.38 2.38
C VAL A 325 -3.52 10.98 2.09
N ALA A 326 -3.51 10.55 0.83
CA ALA A 326 -2.99 9.25 0.42
C ALA A 326 -1.51 9.08 0.80
N GLN A 327 -0.67 10.09 0.52
CA GLN A 327 0.73 10.05 0.91
C GLN A 327 0.92 9.95 2.42
N LYS A 328 0.25 10.82 3.19
CA LYS A 328 0.40 10.82 4.66
C LYS A 328 -0.10 9.54 5.29
N PHE A 329 -1.17 8.95 4.75
CA PHE A 329 -1.62 7.64 5.17
C PHE A 329 -0.53 6.59 4.94
N LEU A 330 -0.01 6.45 3.72
CA LEU A 330 1.02 5.45 3.38
C LEU A 330 2.34 5.65 4.15
N GLU A 331 2.78 6.89 4.36
CA GLU A 331 3.95 7.20 5.20
C GLU A 331 3.75 6.77 6.65
N GLN A 332 2.55 6.97 7.21
CA GLN A 332 2.24 6.57 8.59
C GLN A 332 2.13 5.05 8.74
N GLU A 333 1.51 4.38 7.77
CA GLU A 333 1.44 2.93 7.71
C GLU A 333 2.85 2.32 7.69
N ALA A 334 3.72 2.83 6.80
CA ALA A 334 5.13 2.45 6.74
C ALA A 334 5.93 2.79 8.01
N GLY A 335 5.58 3.90 8.67
CA GLY A 335 6.18 4.38 9.92
C GLY A 335 5.75 3.62 11.18
N GLY A 336 4.96 2.54 11.03
CA GLY A 336 4.62 1.62 12.11
C GLY A 336 3.17 1.67 12.57
N LYS A 337 2.32 2.53 11.99
CA LYS A 337 0.88 2.58 12.34
C LYS A 337 0.06 1.44 11.75
N GLY A 338 0.55 0.77 10.71
CA GLY A 338 -0.22 -0.32 10.09
C GLY A 338 -0.47 -1.49 11.01
N THR A 339 -1.61 -2.15 10.86
CA THR A 339 -2.01 -3.18 11.83
C THR A 339 -1.24 -4.49 11.66
N THR A 340 -0.66 -4.73 10.48
CA THR A 340 0.11 -5.94 10.18
C THR A 340 1.49 -5.62 9.66
N GLN A 341 2.45 -6.53 9.85
CA GLN A 341 3.79 -6.37 9.28
C GLN A 341 3.74 -6.32 7.74
N VAL A 342 2.85 -7.08 7.11
CA VAL A 342 2.67 -7.07 5.65
C VAL A 342 2.32 -5.67 5.14
N ILE A 343 1.35 -4.99 5.77
CA ILE A 343 0.98 -3.63 5.40
C ILE A 343 2.15 -2.66 5.63
N LYS A 344 2.82 -2.71 6.79
CA LYS A 344 3.96 -1.84 7.08
C LYS A 344 5.06 -1.96 6.03
N ARG A 345 5.42 -3.20 5.66
CA ARG A 345 6.49 -3.46 4.69
C ARG A 345 6.09 -3.06 3.27
N LEU A 346 4.88 -3.39 2.82
CA LEU A 346 4.39 -2.98 1.49
C LEU A 346 4.27 -1.46 1.37
N CYS A 347 3.75 -0.77 2.39
CA CYS A 347 3.73 0.69 2.41
C CYS A 347 5.15 1.28 2.39
N GLY A 348 6.11 0.65 3.07
CA GLY A 348 7.53 1.01 2.98
C GLY A 348 8.06 0.89 1.54
N MET A 349 7.76 -0.21 0.85
CA MET A 349 8.14 -0.43 -0.55
C MET A 349 7.50 0.62 -1.48
N VAL A 350 6.25 0.99 -1.24
CA VAL A 350 5.55 2.06 -1.98
C VAL A 350 6.22 3.42 -1.77
N VAL A 351 6.53 3.79 -0.53
CA VAL A 351 7.22 5.06 -0.24
C VAL A 351 8.60 5.08 -0.92
N ARG A 352 9.30 3.93 -0.97
CA ARG A 352 10.57 3.81 -1.69
C ARG A 352 10.38 3.97 -3.21
N SER A 353 9.30 3.46 -3.79
CA SER A 353 9.06 3.51 -5.24
C SER A 353 8.95 4.94 -5.77
N TRP A 354 8.42 5.87 -4.98
CA TRP A 354 8.33 7.29 -5.34
C TRP A 354 9.70 7.96 -5.48
N ILE A 355 10.69 7.46 -4.76
CA ILE A 355 12.06 7.97 -4.81
C ILE A 355 12.79 7.31 -5.98
N VAL A 356 12.77 5.97 -6.06
CA VAL A 356 13.51 5.19 -7.08
C VAL A 356 13.04 5.50 -8.50
N SER A 357 11.73 5.68 -8.72
CA SER A 357 11.19 5.98 -10.06
C SER A 357 11.67 7.32 -10.62
N ARG A 358 12.23 8.19 -9.77
CA ARG A 358 12.70 9.55 -10.08
C ARG A 358 14.21 9.72 -9.93
N GLU A 359 14.93 8.67 -9.54
CA GLU A 359 16.40 8.55 -9.59
C GLU A 359 16.82 8.09 -10.98
#